data_AF-A0A8T6QK64-F1
#
_entry.id   AF-A0A8T6QK64-F1
#
_cell.length_a   1.000
_cell.length_b   1.000
_cell.length_c   1.000
_cell.angle_alpha   90.00
_cell.angle_beta   90.00
_cell.angle_gamma   90.00
#
_symmetry.space_group_name_H-M   'P 1'
#
loop_
_entity.id
_entity.type
_entity.pdbx_description
1 polymer ?
#
loop_
_entity_poly.entity_id
_entity_poly.type
_entity_poly.pdbx_seq_one_letter_code
_entity_poly.pdbx_strand_id
1 'polypeptide(L)'
;YRGAGGAEVALLIRRLCARLDIPRERMRCILTSASLGSIEDGERFAQDLTGLSPTSSRKFRIIEGTRESRPESQIVTSKEANALAEFDLNSFQCVAEDLESAYAAIESLAERMGWQKPMIKDHSTLRNWLFDNLTGFGPIETLIEIVSGKAVKLNILSENLFPDSPQQIAERATDALLELGCYAQRASDRR
;
A
#
# COMPACT_ATOMS: atom_id res chain seq x y z
N TYR A 1 17.16 -3.28 -8.73
CA TYR A 1 18.50 -3.69 -9.21
C TYR A 1 18.75 -3.09 -10.58
N ARG A 2 19.58 -2.05 -10.70
CA ARG A 2 20.02 -1.46 -11.98
C ARG A 2 21.50 -1.11 -11.88
N GLY A 3 22.19 -0.92 -13.00
CA GLY A 3 23.62 -0.61 -13.01
C GLY A 3 24.48 -1.76 -12.46
N ALA A 4 25.58 -1.44 -11.76
CA ALA A 4 26.55 -2.41 -11.27
C ALA A 4 25.92 -3.51 -10.39
N GLY A 5 25.08 -3.14 -9.43
CA GLY A 5 24.39 -4.13 -8.57
C GLY A 5 23.42 -5.03 -9.33
N GLY A 6 22.87 -4.59 -10.47
CA GLY A 6 22.08 -5.44 -11.34
C GLY A 6 22.92 -6.52 -12.03
N ALA A 7 24.12 -6.16 -12.49
CA ALA A 7 25.04 -7.09 -13.14
C ALA A 7 25.55 -8.18 -12.18
N GLU A 8 25.82 -7.83 -10.92
CA GLU A 8 26.22 -8.79 -9.89
C GLU A 8 25.12 -9.82 -9.62
N VAL A 9 23.88 -9.36 -9.43
CA VAL A 9 22.73 -10.25 -9.22
C VAL A 9 22.52 -11.17 -10.43
N ALA A 10 22.68 -10.64 -11.65
CA ALA A 10 22.57 -11.45 -12.85
C ALA A 10 23.65 -12.56 -12.92
N LEU A 11 24.87 -12.25 -12.51
CA LEU A 11 25.95 -13.24 -12.44
C LEU A 11 25.65 -14.32 -11.38
N LEU A 12 25.11 -13.93 -10.23
CA LEU A 12 24.71 -14.87 -9.18
C LEU A 12 23.62 -15.84 -9.67
N ILE A 13 22.62 -15.35 -10.40
CA ILE A 13 21.58 -16.19 -11.00
C ILE A 13 22.19 -17.20 -12.00
N ARG A 14 23.14 -16.77 -12.84
CA ARG A 14 23.84 -17.67 -13.76
C ARG A 14 24.66 -18.73 -13.04
N ARG A 15 25.38 -18.33 -11.97
CA ARG A 15 26.14 -19.26 -11.12
C ARG A 15 25.23 -20.29 -10.46
N LEU A 16 24.02 -19.89 -10.05
CA LEU A 16 23.03 -20.82 -9.50
C LEU A 16 22.61 -21.86 -10.54
N CYS A 17 22.27 -21.46 -11.77
CA CYS A 17 21.95 -22.41 -12.84
C CYS A 17 23.10 -23.39 -13.12
N ALA A 18 24.34 -22.88 -13.20
CA ALA A 18 25.53 -23.71 -13.42
C ALA A 18 25.77 -24.69 -12.25
N ARG A 19 25.56 -24.24 -11.01
CA ARG A 19 25.73 -25.08 -9.81
C ARG A 19 24.70 -26.22 -9.72
N LEU A 20 23.51 -25.98 -10.25
CA LEU A 20 22.41 -26.95 -10.35
C LEU A 20 22.49 -27.82 -11.62
N ASP A 21 23.45 -27.56 -12.50
CA ASP A 21 23.60 -28.24 -13.79
C ASP A 21 22.32 -28.22 -14.63
N ILE A 22 21.69 -27.05 -14.71
CA ILE A 22 20.49 -26.83 -15.54
C ILE A 22 20.72 -25.74 -16.58
N PRO A 23 20.19 -25.91 -17.81
CA PRO A 23 20.06 -24.80 -18.74
C PRO A 23 19.11 -23.74 -18.17
N ARG A 24 19.32 -22.49 -18.58
CA ARG A 24 18.53 -21.34 -18.10
C ARG A 24 17.02 -21.56 -18.29
N GLU A 25 16.62 -22.20 -19.37
CA GLU A 25 15.23 -22.46 -19.78
C GLU A 25 14.46 -23.36 -18.80
N ARG A 26 15.15 -24.10 -17.92
CA ARG A 26 14.51 -24.90 -16.86
C ARG A 26 14.15 -24.09 -15.61
N MET A 27 14.68 -22.87 -15.47
CA MET A 27 14.40 -22.00 -14.33
C MET A 27 13.21 -21.07 -14.63
N ARG A 28 12.17 -21.14 -13.80
CA ARG A 28 11.05 -20.19 -13.84
C ARG A 28 11.32 -19.05 -12.86
N CYS A 29 11.27 -17.82 -13.34
CA CYS A 29 11.45 -16.62 -12.52
C CYS A 29 10.14 -15.83 -12.47
N ILE A 30 9.75 -15.42 -11.27
CA ILE A 30 8.70 -14.43 -11.04
C ILE A 30 9.42 -13.20 -10.48
N LEU A 31 9.32 -12.08 -11.17
CA LEU A 31 10.03 -10.85 -10.83
C LEU A 31 9.00 -9.76 -10.55
N THR A 32 9.20 -9.02 -9.46
CA THR A 32 8.41 -7.85 -9.12
C THR A 32 9.32 -6.63 -9.18
N SER A 33 8.88 -5.56 -9.83
CA SER A 33 9.61 -4.31 -9.91
C SER A 33 8.67 -3.14 -9.61
N ALA A 34 9.18 -2.16 -8.86
CA ALA A 34 8.46 -0.93 -8.55
C ALA A 34 8.46 0.08 -9.70
N SER A 35 9.40 -0.06 -10.66
CA SER A 35 9.44 0.77 -11.86
C SER A 35 9.98 -0.03 -13.05
N LEU A 36 9.06 -0.56 -13.84
CA LEU A 36 9.32 -0.87 -15.23
C LEU A 36 9.07 0.41 -16.03
N GLY A 37 9.91 0.68 -17.03
CA GLY A 37 9.63 1.73 -18.01
C GLY A 37 8.48 1.26 -18.90
N SER A 38 8.74 1.07 -20.20
CA SER A 38 7.78 0.38 -21.05
C SER A 38 7.75 -1.14 -20.79
N ILE A 39 6.77 -1.84 -21.37
CA ILE A 39 6.70 -3.30 -21.37
C ILE A 39 8.00 -3.89 -21.94
N GLU A 40 8.50 -3.34 -23.04
CA GLU A 40 9.71 -3.79 -23.72
C GLU A 40 10.96 -3.61 -22.85
N ASP A 41 11.05 -2.48 -22.13
CA ASP A 41 12.13 -2.25 -21.17
C ASP A 41 12.09 -3.28 -20.04
N GLY A 42 10.89 -3.66 -19.63
CA GLY A 42 10.66 -4.70 -18.63
C GLY A 42 11.09 -6.08 -19.07
N GLU A 43 10.70 -6.48 -20.28
CA GLU A 43 11.09 -7.78 -20.85
C GLU A 43 12.60 -7.87 -21.00
N ARG A 44 13.23 -6.82 -21.54
CA ARG A 44 14.68 -6.73 -21.69
C ARG A 44 15.37 -6.81 -20.33
N PHE A 45 14.90 -6.04 -19.35
CA PHE A 45 15.44 -6.08 -17.99
C PHE A 45 15.37 -7.48 -17.37
N ALA A 46 14.23 -8.17 -17.51
CA ALA A 46 14.05 -9.52 -16.99
C ALA A 46 14.95 -10.55 -17.70
N GLN A 47 15.11 -10.43 -19.03
CA GLN A 47 16.03 -11.26 -19.81
C GLN A 47 17.47 -11.07 -19.34
N ASP A 48 17.94 -9.83 -19.26
CA ASP A 48 19.30 -9.49 -18.86
C ASP A 48 19.60 -9.94 -17.43
N LEU A 49 18.70 -9.62 -16.49
CA LEU A 49 18.85 -9.97 -15.08
C LEU A 49 18.92 -11.48 -14.88
N THR A 50 18.16 -12.25 -15.65
CA THR A 50 18.10 -13.71 -15.46
C THR A 50 19.00 -14.47 -16.42
N GLY A 51 19.60 -13.81 -17.41
CA GLY A 51 20.41 -14.45 -18.45
C GLY A 51 19.62 -15.29 -19.47
N LEU A 52 18.33 -15.00 -19.68
CA LEU A 52 17.53 -15.68 -20.70
C LEU A 52 17.89 -15.14 -22.10
N SER A 53 18.26 -16.03 -23.02
CA SER A 53 18.64 -15.63 -24.37
C SER A 53 17.47 -14.98 -25.13
N PRO A 54 17.69 -13.91 -25.92
CA PRO A 54 16.67 -13.36 -26.83
C PRO A 54 16.16 -14.36 -27.87
N THR A 55 16.97 -15.39 -28.20
CA THR A 55 16.61 -16.46 -29.15
C THR A 55 15.88 -17.63 -28.51
N SER A 56 15.68 -17.61 -27.19
CA SER A 56 14.94 -18.66 -26.48
C SER A 56 13.47 -18.69 -26.90
N SER A 57 12.88 -19.89 -26.93
CA SER A 57 11.43 -20.06 -27.12
C SER A 57 10.61 -19.60 -25.92
N ARG A 58 11.23 -19.47 -24.75
CA ARG A 58 10.61 -18.89 -23.53
C ARG A 58 10.69 -17.38 -23.57
N LYS A 59 9.62 -16.72 -23.16
CA LYS A 59 9.52 -15.26 -23.03
C LYS A 59 9.03 -14.87 -21.64
N PHE A 60 9.42 -13.68 -21.20
CA PHE A 60 8.77 -13.03 -20.08
C PHE A 60 7.44 -12.47 -20.54
N ARG A 61 6.47 -12.42 -19.62
CA ARG A 61 5.22 -11.71 -19.82
C ARG A 61 5.16 -10.67 -18.73
N ILE A 62 5.09 -9.40 -19.12
CA ILE A 62 4.90 -8.31 -18.17
C ILE A 62 3.42 -8.29 -17.76
N ILE A 63 3.21 -8.15 -16.46
CA ILE A 63 1.90 -7.95 -15.87
C ILE A 63 1.93 -6.56 -15.24
N GLU A 64 1.22 -5.63 -15.85
CA GLU A 64 1.10 -4.26 -15.34
C GLU A 64 -0.09 -4.14 -14.40
N GLY A 65 0.06 -3.31 -13.38
CA GLY A 65 -1.07 -2.89 -12.56
C GLY A 65 -1.81 -1.74 -13.24
N THR A 66 -3.15 -1.77 -13.22
CA THR A 66 -3.95 -0.58 -13.52
C THR A 66 -4.04 0.29 -12.28
N ARG A 67 -3.78 1.60 -12.45
CA ARG A 67 -4.09 2.58 -11.41
C ARG A 67 -5.59 2.62 -11.22
N GLU A 68 -6.02 2.54 -9.97
CA GLU A 68 -7.42 2.70 -9.60
C GLU A 68 -7.77 4.18 -9.65
N SER A 69 -8.87 4.53 -10.35
CA SER A 69 -9.38 5.90 -10.29
C SER A 69 -9.98 6.13 -8.92
N ARG A 70 -9.51 7.16 -8.23
CA ARG A 70 -9.99 7.54 -6.90
C ARG A 70 -10.93 8.75 -7.00
N PRO A 71 -11.88 8.90 -6.07
CA PRO A 71 -12.68 10.11 -5.96
C PRO A 71 -11.80 11.35 -5.73
N GLU A 72 -12.31 12.53 -6.07
CA GLU A 72 -11.64 13.78 -5.70
C GLU A 72 -11.61 13.95 -4.18
N SER A 73 -10.50 14.49 -3.69
CA SER A 73 -10.36 14.80 -2.28
C SER A 73 -11.36 15.88 -1.83
N GLN A 74 -11.87 15.72 -0.62
CA GLN A 74 -12.73 16.68 0.05
C GLN A 74 -11.99 17.32 1.22
N ILE A 75 -12.31 18.59 1.49
CA ILE A 75 -11.75 19.31 2.64
C ILE A 75 -12.25 18.66 3.92
N VAL A 76 -11.31 18.29 4.79
CA VAL A 76 -11.62 17.72 6.10
C VAL A 76 -12.17 18.78 7.04
N THR A 77 -13.22 18.44 7.77
CA THR A 77 -13.76 19.32 8.80
C THR A 77 -12.92 19.25 10.08
N SER A 78 -12.88 20.34 10.86
CA SER A 78 -12.20 20.32 12.16
C SER A 78 -12.76 19.25 13.10
N LYS A 79 -14.05 18.88 12.95
CA LYS A 79 -14.66 17.80 13.74
C LYS A 79 -14.03 16.43 13.42
N GLU A 80 -13.84 16.13 12.15
CA GLU A 80 -13.23 14.87 11.68
C GLU A 80 -11.75 14.82 12.06
N ALA A 81 -11.02 15.93 11.92
CA ALA A 81 -9.63 16.02 12.33
C ALA A 81 -9.45 15.72 13.83
N ASN A 82 -10.30 16.31 14.68
CA ASN A 82 -10.29 16.04 16.12
C ASN A 82 -10.70 14.59 16.44
N ALA A 83 -11.68 14.03 15.72
CA ALA A 83 -12.08 12.64 15.91
C ALA A 83 -10.95 11.66 15.63
N LEU A 84 -10.16 11.90 14.56
CA LEU A 84 -8.97 11.12 14.25
C LEU A 84 -7.83 11.33 15.25
N ALA A 85 -7.61 12.57 15.71
CA ALA A 85 -6.54 12.86 16.67
C ALA A 85 -6.78 12.28 18.07
N GLU A 86 -8.05 12.15 18.46
CA GLU A 86 -8.50 11.55 19.72
C GLU A 86 -8.78 10.05 19.61
N PHE A 87 -8.60 9.45 18.43
CA PHE A 87 -8.73 8.02 18.22
C PHE A 87 -7.77 7.25 19.14
N ASP A 88 -8.27 6.17 19.76
CA ASP A 88 -7.45 5.30 20.60
C ASP A 88 -6.58 4.39 19.73
N LEU A 89 -5.49 4.98 19.23
CA LEU A 89 -4.55 4.34 18.34
C LEU A 89 -3.85 3.15 19.00
N ASN A 90 -3.61 3.22 20.31
CA ASN A 90 -2.92 2.16 21.06
C ASN A 90 -3.75 0.88 21.07
N SER A 91 -5.05 1.00 21.37
CA SER A 91 -5.96 -0.15 21.34
C SER A 91 -6.10 -0.72 19.92
N PHE A 92 -6.09 0.13 18.90
CA PHE A 92 -6.17 -0.32 17.51
C PHE A 92 -4.90 -1.03 17.01
N GLN A 93 -3.70 -0.57 17.40
CA GLN A 93 -2.44 -1.21 17.00
C GLN A 93 -2.32 -2.65 17.54
N CYS A 94 -2.98 -2.95 18.66
CA CYS A 94 -3.07 -4.29 19.24
C CYS A 94 -4.18 -5.17 18.63
N VAL A 95 -4.81 -4.76 17.51
CA VAL A 95 -5.95 -5.47 16.91
C VAL A 95 -5.69 -6.95 16.65
N ALA A 96 -4.45 -7.36 16.36
CA ALA A 96 -4.07 -8.75 16.12
C ALA A 96 -4.19 -9.64 17.38
N GLU A 97 -4.08 -9.05 18.56
CA GLU A 97 -4.12 -9.73 19.86
C GLU A 97 -5.46 -9.52 20.57
N ASP A 98 -6.03 -8.31 20.46
CA ASP A 98 -7.27 -7.91 21.10
C ASP A 98 -8.22 -7.19 20.12
N LEU A 99 -9.05 -7.99 19.47
CA LEU A 99 -10.04 -7.50 18.51
C LEU A 99 -11.17 -6.70 19.19
N GLU A 100 -11.53 -7.02 20.43
CA GLU A 100 -12.63 -6.36 21.16
C GLU A 100 -12.26 -4.93 21.54
N SER A 101 -11.05 -4.71 22.05
CA SER A 101 -10.55 -3.36 22.35
C SER A 101 -10.42 -2.50 21.09
N ALA A 102 -9.89 -3.08 20.01
CA ALA A 102 -9.82 -2.39 18.71
C ALA A 102 -11.22 -2.07 18.17
N TYR A 103 -12.19 -2.97 18.33
CA TYR A 103 -13.59 -2.76 17.95
C TYR A 103 -14.19 -1.56 18.70
N ALA A 104 -14.01 -1.48 20.02
CA ALA A 104 -14.53 -0.37 20.82
C ALA A 104 -13.94 1.00 20.41
N ALA A 105 -12.65 1.04 20.06
CA ALA A 105 -12.01 2.24 19.54
C ALA A 105 -12.62 2.67 18.19
N ILE A 106 -12.89 1.72 17.30
CA ILE A 106 -13.47 1.97 15.98
C ILE A 106 -14.94 2.36 16.08
N GLU A 107 -15.70 1.75 16.99
CA GLU A 107 -17.09 2.14 17.24
C GLU A 107 -17.17 3.60 17.72
N SER A 108 -16.29 3.98 18.64
CA SER A 108 -16.19 5.36 19.13
C SER A 108 -15.83 6.34 18.01
N LEU A 109 -14.92 5.95 17.11
CA LEU A 109 -14.59 6.75 15.93
C LEU A 109 -15.78 6.87 14.97
N ALA A 110 -16.44 5.75 14.66
CA ALA A 110 -17.57 5.70 13.75
C ALA A 110 -18.70 6.63 14.19
N GLU A 111 -19.03 6.65 15.49
CA GLU A 111 -20.04 7.56 16.05
C GLU A 111 -19.69 9.03 15.84
N ARG A 112 -18.42 9.42 16.06
CA ARG A 112 -17.97 10.80 15.89
C ARG A 112 -17.96 11.24 14.43
N MET A 113 -17.58 10.33 13.55
CA MET A 113 -17.53 10.51 12.10
C MET A 113 -18.92 10.40 11.44
N GLY A 114 -19.93 9.90 12.15
CA GLY A 114 -21.27 9.67 11.60
C GLY A 114 -21.34 8.46 10.66
N TRP A 115 -20.39 7.53 10.77
CA TRP A 115 -20.35 6.30 9.99
C TRP A 115 -21.32 5.25 10.54
N GLN A 116 -21.74 4.32 9.68
CA GLN A 116 -22.58 3.21 10.11
C GLN A 116 -21.79 2.27 11.01
N LYS A 117 -22.38 1.90 12.16
CA LYS A 117 -21.73 1.00 13.12
C LYS A 117 -21.28 -0.30 12.43
N PRO A 118 -20.04 -0.75 12.68
CA PRO A 118 -19.51 -1.90 11.98
C PRO A 118 -20.11 -3.20 12.55
N MET A 119 -20.60 -4.10 11.67
CA MET A 119 -20.96 -5.47 12.09
C MET A 119 -19.72 -6.36 11.98
N ILE A 120 -18.87 -6.32 13.00
CA ILE A 120 -17.57 -7.00 13.00
C ILE A 120 -17.74 -8.41 13.58
N LYS A 121 -17.24 -9.39 12.83
CA LYS A 121 -17.22 -10.79 13.26
C LYS A 121 -15.79 -11.33 13.35
N ASP A 122 -14.90 -10.77 12.54
CA ASP A 122 -13.51 -11.18 12.39
C ASP A 122 -12.67 -10.02 11.83
N HIS A 123 -11.37 -10.23 11.69
CA HIS A 123 -10.48 -9.25 11.09
C HIS A 123 -10.86 -8.91 9.64
N SER A 124 -11.36 -9.89 8.88
CA SER A 124 -11.68 -9.69 7.46
C SER A 124 -12.82 -8.69 7.27
N THR A 125 -13.89 -8.85 8.05
CA THR A 125 -15.06 -7.98 8.08
C THR A 125 -14.69 -6.57 8.55
N LEU A 126 -13.82 -6.45 9.55
CA LEU A 126 -13.30 -5.15 9.98
C LEU A 126 -12.46 -4.48 8.88
N ARG A 127 -11.50 -5.21 8.28
CA ARG A 127 -10.65 -4.66 7.20
C ARG A 127 -11.48 -4.16 6.03
N ASN A 128 -12.53 -4.90 5.64
CA ASN A 128 -13.42 -4.49 4.57
C ASN A 128 -14.28 -3.28 4.96
N TRP A 129 -14.82 -3.26 6.19
CA TRP A 129 -15.59 -2.11 6.66
C TRP A 129 -14.75 -0.82 6.69
N LEU A 130 -13.49 -0.90 7.14
CA LEU A 130 -12.57 0.24 7.09
C LEU A 130 -12.31 0.68 5.66
N PHE A 131 -12.07 -0.26 4.75
CA PHE A 131 -11.90 0.06 3.33
C PHE A 131 -13.12 0.80 2.76
N ASP A 132 -14.33 0.33 3.05
CA ASP A 132 -15.57 0.93 2.54
C ASP A 132 -15.80 2.35 3.09
N ASN A 133 -15.51 2.59 4.38
CA ASN A 133 -15.71 3.92 4.99
C ASN A 133 -14.59 4.91 4.67
N LEU A 134 -13.35 4.43 4.50
CA LEU A 134 -12.24 5.28 4.11
C LEU A 134 -12.31 5.61 2.61
N THR A 135 -12.85 4.75 1.76
CA THR A 135 -12.95 5.06 0.33
C THR A 135 -13.86 6.27 0.09
N GLY A 136 -13.30 7.33 -0.49
CA GLY A 136 -13.96 8.62 -0.68
C GLY A 136 -13.84 9.57 0.52
N PHE A 137 -13.19 9.17 1.61
CA PHE A 137 -12.91 10.06 2.74
C PHE A 137 -11.76 11.01 2.38
N GLY A 138 -12.04 12.31 2.37
CA GLY A 138 -11.12 13.34 1.84
C GLY A 138 -9.64 13.18 2.25
N PRO A 139 -9.31 13.10 3.55
CA PRO A 139 -7.94 12.89 4.01
C PRO A 139 -7.25 11.66 3.42
N ILE A 140 -7.93 10.51 3.28
CA ILE A 140 -7.26 9.32 2.72
C ILE A 140 -6.99 9.50 1.23
N GLU A 141 -7.87 10.18 0.50
CA GLU A 141 -7.67 10.43 -0.93
C GLU A 141 -6.50 11.39 -1.15
N THR A 142 -6.41 12.46 -0.36
CA THR A 142 -5.25 13.37 -0.34
C THR A 142 -3.97 12.62 0.03
N LEU A 143 -4.03 11.77 1.06
CA LEU A 143 -2.89 10.97 1.51
C LEU A 143 -2.35 10.13 0.36
N ILE A 144 -3.24 9.34 -0.27
CA ILE A 144 -2.89 8.46 -1.39
C ILE A 144 -2.32 9.27 -2.54
N GLU A 145 -2.92 10.41 -2.90
CA GLU A 145 -2.43 11.28 -3.98
C GLU A 145 -1.00 11.77 -3.71
N ILE A 146 -0.74 12.28 -2.50
CA ILE A 146 0.56 12.85 -2.12
C ILE A 146 1.65 11.78 -2.09
N VAL A 147 1.37 10.59 -1.55
CA VAL A 147 2.38 9.52 -1.40
C VAL A 147 2.53 8.65 -2.65
N SER A 148 1.65 8.79 -3.64
CA SER A 148 1.68 8.01 -4.90
C SER A 148 2.83 8.44 -5.80
N GLY A 149 4.02 7.89 -5.51
CA GLY A 149 5.21 8.00 -6.37
C GLY A 149 6.30 8.93 -5.85
N LYS A 150 6.14 9.52 -4.67
CA LYS A 150 7.16 10.35 -4.01
C LYS A 150 7.19 10.09 -2.51
N ALA A 151 8.39 10.07 -1.94
CA ALA A 151 8.55 10.05 -0.49
C ALA A 151 8.33 11.48 0.05
N VAL A 152 7.46 11.60 1.05
CA VAL A 152 7.10 12.88 1.68
C VAL A 152 7.35 12.77 3.18
N LYS A 153 7.82 13.86 3.80
CA LYS A 153 8.05 13.91 5.25
C LYS A 153 6.72 13.96 5.99
N LEU A 154 6.63 13.31 7.14
CA LEU A 154 5.39 13.20 7.92
C LEU A 154 4.81 14.57 8.34
N ASN A 155 5.66 15.53 8.71
CA ASN A 155 5.20 16.87 9.08
C ASN A 155 4.60 17.66 7.90
N ILE A 156 5.21 17.54 6.71
CA ILE A 156 4.64 18.13 5.49
C ILE A 156 3.33 17.44 5.15
N LEU A 157 3.27 16.12 5.33
CA LEU A 157 2.07 15.34 5.09
C LEU A 157 0.92 15.80 6.00
N SER A 158 1.15 15.94 7.30
CA SER A 158 0.10 16.36 8.25
C SER A 158 -0.43 17.77 7.96
N GLU A 159 0.44 18.71 7.58
CA GLU A 159 0.03 20.06 7.15
C GLU A 159 -0.85 20.04 5.90
N ASN A 160 -0.58 19.14 4.95
CA ASN A 160 -1.39 19.02 3.73
C ASN A 160 -2.72 18.30 3.97
N LEU A 161 -2.74 17.32 4.88
CA LEU A 161 -3.96 16.56 5.21
C LEU A 161 -4.93 17.36 6.06
N PHE A 162 -4.42 18.16 7.00
CA PHE A 162 -5.22 18.90 7.99
C PHE A 162 -4.77 20.37 8.09
N PRO A 163 -4.89 21.18 7.01
CA PRO A 163 -4.33 22.53 6.95
C PRO A 163 -4.92 23.49 8.00
N ASP A 164 -6.18 23.32 8.37
CA ASP A 164 -6.89 24.18 9.31
C ASP A 164 -6.78 23.70 10.78
N SER A 165 -5.98 22.66 11.05
CA SER A 165 -5.83 22.07 12.39
C SER A 165 -4.49 22.44 13.03
N PRO A 166 -4.44 22.60 14.37
CA PRO A 166 -3.17 22.75 15.08
C PRO A 166 -2.22 21.58 14.79
N GLN A 167 -0.92 21.85 14.72
CA GLN A 167 0.10 20.86 14.33
C GLN A 167 0.00 19.54 15.13
N GLN A 168 -0.20 19.62 16.45
CA GLN A 168 -0.33 18.43 17.29
C GLN A 168 -1.55 17.56 16.94
N ILE A 169 -2.67 18.19 16.54
CA ILE A 169 -3.88 17.48 16.09
C ILE A 169 -3.62 16.87 14.71
N ALA A 170 -3.03 17.65 13.80
CA ALA A 170 -2.71 17.21 12.45
C ALA A 170 -1.78 15.98 12.44
N GLU A 171 -0.72 15.98 13.26
CA GLU A 171 0.21 14.86 13.38
C GLU A 171 -0.50 13.60 13.92
N ARG A 172 -1.23 13.70 15.04
CA ARG A 172 -1.95 12.56 15.62
C ARG A 172 -3.03 12.00 14.69
N ALA A 173 -3.77 12.88 14.02
CA ALA A 173 -4.79 12.48 13.05
C ALA A 173 -4.17 11.78 11.83
N THR A 174 -2.97 12.23 11.41
CA THR A 174 -2.22 11.60 10.33
C THR A 174 -1.74 10.21 10.71
N ASP A 175 -1.22 10.02 11.93
CA ASP A 175 -0.80 8.71 12.43
C ASP A 175 -1.99 7.73 12.49
N ALA A 176 -3.12 8.18 13.04
CA ALA A 176 -4.35 7.38 13.07
C ALA A 176 -4.82 7.00 11.65
N LEU A 177 -4.82 7.96 10.73
CA LEU A 177 -5.23 7.73 9.35
C LEU A 177 -4.32 6.74 8.62
N LEU A 178 -3.00 6.83 8.84
CA LEU A 178 -2.02 5.91 8.27
C LEU A 178 -2.24 4.48 8.78
N GLU A 179 -2.47 4.31 10.07
CA GLU A 179 -2.68 3.00 10.68
C GLU A 179 -4.01 2.37 10.23
N LEU A 180 -5.10 3.15 10.22
CA LEU A 180 -6.40 2.72 9.68
C LEU A 180 -6.28 2.34 8.20
N GLY A 181 -5.58 3.14 7.40
CA GLY A 181 -5.35 2.91 5.98
C GLY A 181 -4.48 1.68 5.69
N CYS A 182 -3.44 1.45 6.49
CA CYS A 182 -2.58 0.25 6.40
C CYS A 182 -3.34 -1.03 6.74
N TYR A 183 -4.29 -0.95 7.66
CA TYR A 183 -5.10 -2.10 8.06
C TYR A 183 -6.28 -2.35 7.10
N ALA A 184 -6.81 -1.30 6.46
CA ALA A 184 -7.94 -1.40 5.54
C ALA A 184 -7.63 -2.30 4.33
N GLN A 185 -8.54 -3.24 4.04
CA GLN A 185 -8.40 -4.16 2.91
C GLN A 185 -9.76 -4.56 2.38
N ARG A 186 -9.97 -4.42 1.06
CA ARG A 186 -11.17 -4.94 0.39
C ARG A 186 -11.26 -6.46 0.47
N ALA A 187 -12.46 -6.99 0.70
CA ALA A 187 -12.71 -8.43 0.78
C ALA A 187 -12.57 -9.14 -0.57
N SER A 188 -12.81 -8.44 -1.67
CA SER A 188 -12.61 -8.96 -3.02
C SER A 188 -12.10 -7.89 -3.98
N ASP A 189 -11.15 -8.29 -4.81
CA ASP A 189 -10.75 -7.52 -5.98
C ASP A 189 -11.87 -7.65 -7.00
N ARG A 190 -12.65 -6.58 -7.24
CA ARG A 190 -13.68 -6.52 -8.30
C ARG A 190 -13.06 -6.41 -9.70
N ARG A 191 -12.03 -7.22 -10.00
CA ARG A 191 -11.30 -7.26 -11.27
C ARG A 191 -11.65 -8.50 -12.08
#